data_AF-A0A3B4FJ16-F1
#
_entry.id   AF-A0A3B4FJ16-F1
#
_cell.length_a   1.000
_cell.length_b   1.000
_cell.length_c   1.000
_cell.angle_alpha   90.00
_cell.angle_beta   90.00
_cell.angle_gamma   90.00
#
_symmetry.space_group_name_H-M   'P 1'
#
loop_
_entity.id
_entity.type
_entity.pdbx_description
1 polymer ?
#
loop_
_entity_poly.entity_id
_entity_poly.type
_entity_poly.pdbx_seq_one_letter_code
_entity_poly.pdbx_strand_id
1 'polypeptide(L)' 'MGKKKLSIVGGGASGLASIKCCLDEGLKPVCFESSNDIGGLWRFKDPKADHRQMETGI' A
#
# COMPACT_ATOMS: atom_id res chain seq x y z
N MET A 1 -0.44 -27.57 -12.30
CA MET A 1 0.19 -26.26 -11.99
C MET A 1 -0.74 -25.48 -11.07
N GLY A 2 -0.27 -25.06 -9.89
CA GLY A 2 -1.09 -24.31 -8.93
C GLY A 2 -1.34 -22.87 -9.37
N LYS A 3 -2.42 -22.24 -8.87
CA LYS A 3 -2.71 -20.82 -9.10
C LYS A 3 -1.57 -19.97 -8.54
N LYS A 4 -0.94 -19.13 -9.37
CA LYS A 4 0.07 -18.16 -8.92
C LYS A 4 -0.61 -17.08 -8.07
N LYS A 5 -0.02 -16.77 -6.92
CA LYS A 5 -0.45 -15.66 -6.04
C LYS A 5 0.48 -14.48 -6.26
N LEU A 6 -0.07 -13.27 -6.38
CA LEU A 6 0.70 -12.04 -6.49
C LEU A 6 0.47 -11.18 -5.25
N SER A 7 1.55 -10.64 -4.71
CA SER A 7 1.52 -9.67 -3.61
C SER A 7 2.21 -8.39 -4.03
N ILE A 8 1.63 -7.27 -3.65
CA ILE A 8 2.17 -5.92 -3.84
C ILE A 8 2.42 -5.33 -2.46
N VAL A 9 3.62 -4.81 -2.22
CA VAL A 9 4.01 -4.21 -0.93
C VAL A 9 4.11 -2.70 -1.12
N GLY A 10 3.29 -1.96 -0.37
CA GLY A 10 3.08 -0.53 -0.48
C GLY A 10 1.85 -0.18 -1.34
N GLY A 11 0.95 0.63 -0.77
CA GLY A 11 -0.24 1.23 -1.41
C GLY A 11 -0.01 2.67 -1.86
N GLY A 12 1.24 3.06 -2.11
CA GLY A 12 1.61 4.36 -2.68
C GLY A 12 1.43 4.41 -4.21
N ALA A 13 1.87 5.51 -4.84
CA ALA A 13 1.69 5.73 -6.28
C ALA A 13 2.19 4.55 -7.16
N SER A 14 3.37 4.01 -6.87
CA SER A 14 3.94 2.86 -7.59
C SER A 14 3.16 1.55 -7.35
N GLY A 15 2.72 1.32 -6.11
CA GLY A 15 1.90 0.16 -5.76
C GLY A 15 0.54 0.18 -6.46
N LEU A 16 -0.14 1.32 -6.45
CA LEU A 16 -1.43 1.50 -7.14
C LEU A 16 -1.31 1.33 -8.66
N ALA A 17 -0.24 1.86 -9.28
CA ALA A 17 0.04 1.62 -10.68
C ALA A 17 0.28 0.12 -10.97
N SER A 18 1.02 -0.56 -10.11
CA SER A 18 1.27 -2.00 -10.23
C SER A 18 -0.02 -2.82 -10.10
N ILE A 19 -0.92 -2.44 -9.18
CA ILE A 19 -2.26 -3.04 -9.02
C ILE A 19 -3.05 -2.88 -10.31
N LYS A 20 -3.11 -1.66 -10.88
CA LYS A 20 -3.82 -1.40 -12.13
C LYS A 20 -3.33 -2.30 -13.27
N CYS A 21 -2.02 -2.34 -13.49
CA CYS A 21 -1.42 -3.20 -14.53
C CYS A 21 -1.75 -4.68 -14.30
N CYS A 22 -1.70 -5.16 -13.05
CA CYS A 22 -2.08 -6.55 -12.75
C CYS A 22 -3.56 -6.83 -13.08
N LEU A 23 -4.47 -5.91 -12.73
CA LEU A 23 -5.90 -6.06 -13.01
C LEU A 23 -6.19 -6.06 -14.52
N ASP A 24 -5.49 -5.23 -15.30
CA ASP A 24 -5.62 -5.17 -16.75
C ASP A 24 -5.23 -6.49 -17.44
N GLU A 25 -4.24 -7.18 -16.89
CA GLU A 25 -3.80 -8.52 -17.33
C GLU A 25 -4.65 -9.66 -16.75
N GLY A 26 -5.76 -9.36 -16.06
CA GLY A 26 -6.65 -10.35 -15.45
C GLY A 26 -6.08 -11.06 -14.21
N LEU A 27 -5.01 -10.52 -13.62
CA LEU A 27 -4.42 -11.04 -12.39
C LEU A 27 -5.21 -10.57 -11.15
N LYS A 28 -5.02 -11.26 -10.03
CA LYS A 28 -5.65 -10.94 -8.74
C LYS A 28 -4.58 -10.69 -7.67
N PRO A 29 -3.98 -9.49 -7.63
CA PRO A 29 -2.97 -9.15 -6.65
C PRO A 29 -3.59 -8.90 -5.26
N VAL A 30 -2.81 -9.14 -4.21
CA VAL A 30 -3.11 -8.71 -2.83
C VAL A 30 -2.15 -7.58 -2.47
N CYS A 31 -2.66 -6.43 -2.06
CA CYS A 31 -1.83 -5.30 -1.61
C CYS A 31 -1.68 -5.30 -0.10
N PHE A 32 -0.47 -5.07 0.38
CA PHE A 32 -0.13 -4.83 1.78
C PHE A 32 0.38 -3.40 1.91
N GLU A 33 -0.35 -2.55 2.64
CA GLU A 33 0.04 -1.18 2.96
C GLU A 33 0.24 -1.08 4.47
N SER A 34 1.33 -0.43 4.91
CA SER A 34 1.68 -0.37 6.33
C SER A 34 0.81 0.62 7.10
N SER A 35 0.26 1.61 6.40
CA SER A 35 -0.68 2.56 6.99
C SER A 35 -2.14 2.16 6.80
N ASN A 36 -3.03 2.88 7.47
CA ASN A 36 -4.47 2.59 7.46
C ASN A 36 -5.18 3.03 6.17
N ASP A 37 -4.46 3.62 5.22
CA ASP A 37 -5.03 4.14 3.98
C ASP A 37 -3.99 4.14 2.84
N ILE A 38 -4.48 4.21 1.60
CA ILE A 38 -3.64 4.23 0.40
C ILE A 38 -3.14 5.65 0.07
N GLY A 39 -2.27 5.75 -0.93
CA GLY A 39 -1.74 7.02 -1.45
C GLY A 39 -0.27 7.28 -1.12
N GLY A 40 0.29 6.56 -0.14
CA GLY A 40 1.70 6.68 0.23
C GLY A 40 2.07 8.14 0.57
N LEU A 41 3.05 8.71 -0.12
CA LEU A 41 3.46 10.12 0.06
C LEU A 41 2.34 11.13 -0.26
N TRP A 42 1.37 10.76 -1.09
CA TRP A 42 0.26 11.63 -1.51
C TRP A 42 -0.91 11.58 -0.55
N ARG A 43 -0.91 10.63 0.39
CA ARG A 43 -1.94 10.55 1.43
C ARG A 43 -1.79 11.77 2.34
N PHE A 44 -2.85 12.58 2.44
CA PHE A 44 -2.89 13.67 3.41
C PHE A 44 -2.80 13.07 4.82
N LYS A 45 -1.85 13.59 5.60
CA LYS A 45 -1.71 13.29 7.02
C LYS A 45 -2.02 14.57 7.77
N ASP A 46 -3.03 14.54 8.64
CA ASP A 46 -3.28 15.66 9.54
C ASP A 46 -2.02 15.82 10.43
N PRO A 47 -1.30 16.94 10.35
CA PRO A 47 -0.07 17.16 11.12
C PRO A 47 -0.28 17.04 12.63
N LYS A 48 -1.50 17.29 13.13
CA LYS A 48 -1.84 17.17 14.56
C LYS A 48 -2.14 15.73 14.97
N ALA A 49 -2.59 14.88 14.05
CA ALA A 49 -2.84 13.46 14.29
C ALA A 49 -1.59 12.60 14.04
N ASP A 50 -0.57 13.13 13.34
CA ASP A 50 0.68 12.45 12.98
C ASP A 50 1.73 12.42 14.13
N HIS A 51 1.30 12.66 15.38
CA HIS A 51 2.12 12.48 16.58
C HIS A 51 2.55 11.02 16.84
N ARG A 52 2.17 10.08 15.98
CA ARG A 52 2.60 8.68 16.05
C ARG A 52 3.55 8.31 14.91
N GLN A 53 4.79 8.79 15.05
CA GLN A 53 6.01 7.95 14.94
C GLN A 53 7.13 8.40 15.92
N MET A 54 6.80 9.05 17.04
CA MET A 54 7.78 9.34 18.12
C MET A 54 7.40 8.73 19.48
N GLU A 55 6.49 7.74 19.53
CA GLU A 55 6.12 7.03 20.77
C GLU A 55 6.37 5.51 20.67
N THR A 56 7.51 5.12 20.10
CA THR A 56 8.14 3.82 20.42
C THR A 56 9.61 4.05 20.72
N GLY A 57 9.86 4.81 21.79
CA GLY A 57 11.12 4.77 22.53
C GLY A 57 10.97 3.74 23.65
N ILE A 58 11.22 2.48 23.34
CA ILE A 58 11.80 1.53 24.29
C ILE A 58 13.23 1.31 23.82
#